data_AF-A0A397DKN2-F1
#
_entry.id   AF-A0A397DKN2-F1
#
_cell.length_a   1.000
_cell.length_b   1.000
_cell.length_c   1.000
_cell.angle_alpha   90.00
_cell.angle_beta   90.00
_cell.angle_gamma   90.00
#
_symmetry.space_group_name_H-M   'P 1'
#
loop_
_entity.id
_entity.type
_entity.pdbx_description
1 polymer ?
#
loop_
_entity_poly.entity_id
_entity_poly.type
_entity_poly.pdbx_seq_one_letter_code
_entity_poly.pdbx_strand_id
1 'polypeptide(L)'
;SNTQSCYPAELCGYHSAVWLGISEMSDDDGPMPMPLPAGKRRKVVDVQAEKALLDQLPCAEMYEKSYMHRDSVTHVAFSKSTQFLITASADGHIKFWRKMRTGIEFVKHYKAHLQAIVGLAVSDDGLRLATTSLDGTIKFFDILGFDMVNMLTLGYTPSQCCWIYQAGHVVPKIVVAEKGSHVLRVYHAEKAKDAALLHVVDKLHSAPVSLLGFNAVANVVISGDTKGMLEYWSADTYSFPDSPAVKFKSKMDTDLYELLKHRAYATTIDVSQNGADFVVTASDSILRVFRFATGKLRRKYDESLVQFEDAQADGSLQLDAIDFGRRMAVEKEMASASVTSNCIFDASGHFLLFSTLLGIKILHIDTNKLARVLGKVENTERFTHLCLFQVSSIQSVKINSGTPSINTQFQKHASTEVEKKLLMSDADDAKAWVDPMVFAAAFKKPRFYCFSSREPVDSDDDEHGRDVFNEKPTLDESQISTKTTAKALGTRAVIHTTMGDIFLTLYPNECPRTVENFCTHARNGYVLTRSCRRIMRMGGTWNE
;
A
#
# COMPACT_ATOMS: atom_id res chain seq x y z
N SER A 1 -23.84 -41.80 -47.47
CA SER A 1 -23.67 -40.34 -47.47
C SER A 1 -22.89 -39.99 -46.21
N ASN A 2 -21.56 -39.74 -46.26
CA ASN A 2 -20.92 -38.50 -46.76
C ASN A 2 -21.68 -37.25 -46.28
N THR A 3 -21.10 -36.24 -45.62
CA THR A 3 -19.70 -35.79 -45.58
C THR A 3 -19.52 -34.64 -44.56
N GLN A 4 -18.28 -34.46 -44.15
CA GLN A 4 -17.57 -33.35 -43.47
C GLN A 4 -18.01 -31.88 -43.75
N SER A 5 -17.57 -31.00 -42.84
CA SER A 5 -16.83 -29.73 -43.03
C SER A 5 -17.36 -28.61 -42.12
N CYS A 6 -16.60 -28.16 -41.10
CA CYS A 6 -15.54 -27.12 -41.10
C CYS A 6 -16.09 -25.69 -41.12
N TYR A 7 -15.66 -24.85 -40.15
CA TYR A 7 -15.32 -23.41 -40.29
C TYR A 7 -14.73 -22.90 -38.93
N PRO A 8 -13.92 -21.82 -38.91
CA PRO A 8 -12.46 -21.96 -38.79
C PRO A 8 -11.84 -21.33 -37.52
N ALA A 9 -10.55 -21.61 -37.36
CA ALA A 9 -9.62 -20.88 -36.51
C ALA A 9 -8.94 -19.74 -37.29
N GLU A 10 -8.84 -18.56 -36.68
CA GLU A 10 -7.84 -17.50 -36.93
C GLU A 10 -7.42 -17.01 -35.52
N LEU A 11 -6.16 -17.23 -35.08
CA LEU A 11 -4.97 -16.37 -35.24
C LEU A 11 -5.20 -14.96 -34.67
N CYS A 12 -4.33 -14.32 -33.89
CA CYS A 12 -3.05 -14.64 -33.25
C CYS A 12 -2.73 -13.41 -32.37
N GLY A 13 -1.99 -13.57 -31.28
CA GLY A 13 -1.53 -12.42 -30.49
C GLY A 13 -0.89 -12.77 -29.15
N TYR A 14 -0.21 -13.91 -29.04
CA TYR A 14 0.65 -14.20 -27.90
C TYR A 14 1.97 -13.45 -28.08
N HIS A 15 2.15 -12.33 -27.37
CA HIS A 15 3.49 -11.80 -27.14
C HIS A 15 4.20 -12.66 -26.08
N SER A 16 4.88 -13.68 -26.58
CA SER A 16 5.90 -14.43 -25.86
C SER A 16 7.11 -13.52 -25.63
N ALA A 17 7.33 -13.08 -24.39
CA ALA A 17 8.62 -12.53 -23.99
C ALA A 17 9.64 -13.70 -23.91
N VAL A 18 10.52 -13.73 -24.89
CA VAL A 18 11.66 -14.64 -25.01
C VAL A 18 12.75 -14.20 -24.03
N TRP A 19 13.33 -15.14 -23.28
CA TRP A 19 14.67 -15.01 -22.70
C TRP A 19 15.55 -16.11 -23.29
N LEU A 20 16.71 -15.70 -23.79
CA LEU A 20 17.74 -16.49 -24.49
C LEU A 20 18.80 -17.01 -23.51
N GLY A 21 19.43 -18.14 -23.86
CA GLY A 21 20.84 -18.36 -23.56
C GLY A 21 21.24 -19.73 -23.01
N ILE A 22 21.32 -20.76 -23.87
CA ILE A 22 22.32 -21.83 -23.72
C ILE A 22 22.93 -22.08 -25.11
N SER A 23 24.25 -21.92 -25.20
CA SER A 23 25.08 -22.21 -26.37
C SER A 23 25.31 -23.72 -26.51
N GLU A 24 25.04 -24.29 -27.68
CA GLU A 24 25.47 -25.65 -28.03
C GLU A 24 26.78 -25.59 -28.84
N MET A 25 27.82 -26.27 -28.33
CA MET A 25 29.03 -26.64 -29.06
C MET A 25 29.03 -28.16 -29.27
N SER A 26 29.14 -28.53 -30.56
CA SER A 26 29.73 -29.73 -31.19
C SER A 26 29.50 -31.14 -30.61
N ASP A 27 29.07 -32.01 -31.52
CA ASP A 27 28.88 -33.46 -31.44
C ASP A 27 30.15 -34.24 -31.03
N ASP A 28 30.02 -35.11 -30.03
CA ASP A 28 30.90 -36.26 -29.81
C ASP A 28 30.07 -37.45 -29.25
N ASP A 29 30.13 -38.58 -29.96
CA ASP A 29 29.33 -39.79 -29.74
C ASP A 29 29.80 -40.56 -28.48
N GLY A 30 28.96 -40.60 -27.44
CA GLY A 30 29.18 -41.37 -26.21
C GLY A 30 27.92 -42.12 -25.73
N PRO A 31 28.05 -43.24 -25.00
CA PRO A 31 26.97 -44.20 -24.77
C PRO A 31 25.83 -43.64 -23.89
N MET A 32 24.60 -44.02 -24.23
CA MET A 32 23.34 -43.44 -23.73
C MET A 32 23.27 -43.26 -22.19
N PRO A 33 22.83 -42.09 -21.69
CA PRO A 33 22.58 -41.87 -20.27
C PRO A 33 21.27 -42.54 -19.80
N MET A 34 21.29 -43.07 -18.57
CA MET A 34 20.12 -43.65 -17.89
C MET A 34 18.92 -42.68 -17.82
N PRO A 35 17.68 -43.19 -17.69
CA PRO A 35 16.49 -42.34 -17.60
C PRO A 35 16.58 -41.44 -16.37
N LEU A 36 16.59 -40.13 -16.61
CA LEU A 36 16.47 -39.12 -15.55
C LEU A 36 15.19 -39.38 -14.74
N PRO A 37 15.22 -39.24 -13.40
CA PRO A 37 14.01 -39.34 -12.60
C PRO A 37 12.99 -38.31 -13.08
N ALA A 38 11.76 -38.78 -13.33
CA ALA A 38 10.68 -37.97 -13.88
C ALA A 38 10.59 -36.62 -13.14
N GLY A 39 10.87 -35.54 -13.87
CA GLY A 39 10.78 -34.19 -13.33
C GLY A 39 9.41 -34.01 -12.67
N LYS A 40 9.40 -33.53 -11.42
CA LYS A 40 8.16 -33.27 -10.67
C LYS A 40 7.20 -32.50 -11.57
N ARG A 41 6.06 -33.12 -11.92
CA ARG A 41 5.02 -32.50 -12.74
C ARG A 41 4.75 -31.09 -12.19
N ARG A 42 5.00 -30.06 -13.02
CA ARG A 42 4.57 -28.69 -12.72
C ARG A 42 3.07 -28.78 -12.39
N LYS A 43 2.67 -28.30 -11.21
CA LYS A 43 1.24 -28.26 -10.85
C LYS A 43 0.53 -27.53 -11.98
N VAL A 44 -0.38 -28.23 -12.65
CA VAL A 44 -1.27 -27.60 -13.63
C VAL A 44 -2.14 -26.66 -12.83
N VAL A 45 -1.94 -25.36 -13.05
CA VAL A 45 -2.73 -24.34 -12.38
C VAL A 45 -4.09 -24.34 -13.02
N ASP A 46 -5.12 -24.46 -12.19
CA ASP A 46 -6.48 -24.25 -12.63
C ASP A 46 -6.63 -22.77 -12.96
N VAL A 47 -6.61 -22.48 -14.27
CA VAL A 47 -6.64 -21.12 -14.82
C VAL A 47 -7.91 -20.39 -14.39
N GLN A 48 -9.02 -21.12 -14.16
CA GLN A 48 -10.26 -20.53 -13.70
C GLN A 48 -10.17 -20.11 -12.23
N ALA A 49 -9.54 -20.93 -11.39
CA ALA A 49 -9.28 -20.59 -10.00
C ALA A 49 -8.32 -19.39 -9.87
N GLU A 50 -7.25 -19.36 -10.67
CA GLU A 50 -6.30 -18.23 -10.69
C GLU A 50 -6.99 -16.92 -11.10
N LYS A 51 -7.84 -16.95 -12.13
CA LYS A 51 -8.61 -15.78 -12.54
C LYS A 51 -9.56 -15.28 -11.45
N ALA A 52 -10.27 -16.18 -10.79
CA ALA A 52 -11.17 -15.82 -9.70
C ALA A 52 -10.44 -15.17 -8.51
N LEU A 53 -9.18 -15.58 -8.24
CA LEU A 53 -8.34 -14.93 -7.24
C LEU A 53 -7.86 -13.55 -7.70
N LEU A 54 -7.53 -13.39 -8.98
CA LEU A 54 -7.13 -12.10 -9.57
C LEU A 54 -8.27 -11.08 -9.63
N ASP A 55 -9.51 -11.53 -9.72
CA ASP A 55 -10.69 -10.67 -9.65
C ASP A 55 -10.90 -10.07 -8.24
N GLN A 56 -10.26 -10.66 -7.21
CA GLN A 56 -10.23 -10.13 -5.84
C GLN A 56 -9.07 -9.16 -5.59
N LEU A 57 -8.30 -8.81 -6.62
CA LEU A 57 -7.19 -7.87 -6.54
C LEU A 57 -7.47 -6.68 -7.46
N PRO A 58 -7.03 -5.46 -7.08
CA PRO A 58 -7.20 -4.29 -7.93
C PRO A 58 -6.49 -4.49 -9.28
N CYS A 59 -7.01 -3.84 -10.31
CA CYS A 59 -6.51 -3.94 -11.68
C CYS A 59 -6.09 -2.61 -12.29
N ALA A 60 -6.41 -1.47 -11.67
CA ALA A 60 -6.11 -0.16 -12.27
C ALA A 60 -4.60 0.10 -12.33
N GLU A 61 -4.13 0.63 -13.46
CA GLU A 61 -2.73 1.02 -13.63
C GLU A 61 -2.36 2.30 -12.87
N MET A 62 -3.36 3.15 -12.61
CA MET A 62 -3.25 4.43 -11.91
C MET A 62 -3.94 4.38 -10.55
N TYR A 63 -3.53 5.24 -9.61
CA TYR A 63 -4.29 5.39 -8.37
C TYR A 63 -5.61 6.15 -8.62
N GLU A 64 -6.70 5.69 -8.00
CA GLU A 64 -8.05 6.27 -8.13
C GLU A 64 -8.13 7.61 -7.39
N LYS A 65 -7.70 7.63 -6.12
CA LYS A 65 -7.68 8.84 -5.28
C LYS A 65 -6.45 8.88 -4.37
N SER A 66 -5.98 10.08 -4.05
CA SER A 66 -5.01 10.32 -2.97
C SER A 66 -5.60 11.20 -1.88
N TYR A 67 -5.16 11.01 -0.63
CA TYR A 67 -5.58 11.81 0.52
C TYR A 67 -4.35 12.32 1.27
N MET A 68 -4.46 13.49 1.90
CA MET A 68 -3.33 14.18 2.52
C MET A 68 -3.29 14.12 4.06
N HIS A 69 -2.06 14.22 4.57
CA HIS A 69 -1.65 14.50 5.94
C HIS A 69 -0.80 15.78 5.95
N ARG A 70 -0.45 16.28 7.14
CA ARG A 70 0.38 17.49 7.27
C ARG A 70 1.84 17.23 6.95
N ASP A 71 2.26 16.00 7.20
CA ASP A 71 3.61 15.51 7.00
C ASP A 71 3.55 14.13 6.32
N SER A 72 4.71 13.62 5.94
CA SER A 72 4.91 12.35 5.27
C SER A 72 4.19 11.19 5.96
N VAL A 73 3.41 10.44 5.18
CA VAL A 73 2.73 9.23 5.68
C VAL A 73 3.75 8.11 5.78
N THR A 74 4.00 7.61 6.99
CA THR A 74 5.01 6.59 7.26
C THR A 74 4.43 5.19 7.34
N HIS A 75 3.21 5.03 7.85
CA HIS A 75 2.60 3.71 7.99
C HIS A 75 1.15 3.70 7.50
N VAL A 76 0.78 2.57 6.92
CA VAL A 76 -0.59 2.27 6.50
C VAL A 76 -0.91 0.85 6.95
N ALA A 77 -2.01 0.67 7.66
CA ALA A 77 -2.50 -0.64 8.05
C ALA A 77 -4.01 -0.72 7.90
N PHE A 78 -4.51 -1.92 7.60
CA PHE A 78 -5.93 -2.15 7.42
C PHE A 78 -6.41 -3.20 8.40
N SER A 79 -7.50 -2.90 9.11
CA SER A 79 -8.21 -3.90 9.90
C SER A 79 -9.23 -4.63 9.05
N LYS A 80 -8.96 -5.91 8.77
CA LYS A 80 -9.84 -6.78 7.97
C LYS A 80 -11.18 -7.05 8.65
N SER A 81 -11.19 -7.05 9.99
CA SER A 81 -12.37 -7.35 10.80
C SER A 81 -13.34 -6.18 10.84
N THR A 82 -12.83 -4.96 11.01
CA THR A 82 -13.64 -3.75 11.22
C THR A 82 -13.74 -2.85 9.99
N GLN A 83 -13.01 -3.17 8.92
CA GLN A 83 -12.96 -2.43 7.65
C GLN A 83 -12.45 -0.98 7.76
N PHE A 84 -11.63 -0.71 8.78
CA PHE A 84 -10.97 0.58 8.93
C PHE A 84 -9.54 0.53 8.40
N LEU A 85 -9.22 1.52 7.58
CA LEU A 85 -7.87 1.89 7.20
C LEU A 85 -7.32 2.87 8.23
N ILE A 86 -6.09 2.62 8.66
CA ILE A 86 -5.37 3.41 9.65
C ILE A 86 -4.09 3.90 8.99
N THR A 87 -3.89 5.21 9.07
CA THR A 87 -2.75 5.89 8.45
C THR A 87 -2.03 6.68 9.53
N ALA A 88 -0.70 6.60 9.55
CA ALA A 88 0.14 7.32 10.49
C ALA A 88 1.17 8.16 9.75
N SER A 89 1.41 9.34 10.29
CA SER A 89 2.30 10.36 9.74
C SER A 89 3.54 10.54 10.62
N ALA A 90 4.62 11.04 10.02
CA ALA A 90 5.89 11.34 10.69
C ALA A 90 5.76 12.38 11.81
N ASP A 91 4.72 13.21 11.78
CA ASP A 91 4.39 14.21 12.81
C ASP A 91 3.64 13.64 14.03
N GLY A 92 3.44 12.32 14.10
CA GLY A 92 2.78 11.65 15.22
C GLY A 92 1.24 11.65 15.14
N HIS A 93 0.67 12.06 14.01
CA HIS A 93 -0.77 12.02 13.78
C HIS A 93 -1.23 10.70 13.16
N ILE A 94 -2.40 10.24 13.61
CA ILE A 94 -3.08 9.04 13.11
C ILE A 94 -4.45 9.45 12.57
N LYS A 95 -4.82 8.94 11.40
CA LYS A 95 -6.17 9.08 10.86
C LYS A 95 -6.81 7.73 10.62
N PHE A 96 -8.09 7.65 10.96
CA PHE A 96 -8.96 6.52 10.73
C PHE A 96 -9.88 6.81 9.54
N TRP A 97 -9.99 5.85 8.65
CA TRP A 97 -10.80 5.91 7.45
C TRP A 97 -11.65 4.67 7.35
N ARG A 98 -12.94 4.81 7.03
CA ARG A 98 -13.82 3.69 6.78
C ARG A 98 -13.76 3.30 5.31
N LYS A 99 -13.62 2.01 5.01
CA LYS A 99 -13.82 1.50 3.65
C LYS A 99 -15.31 1.50 3.33
N MET A 100 -15.69 2.22 2.29
CA MET A 100 -17.04 2.18 1.72
C MET A 100 -17.07 1.25 0.50
N ARG A 101 -18.23 1.03 -0.14
CA ARG A 101 -18.32 0.28 -1.42
C ARG A 101 -17.35 0.82 -2.46
N THR A 102 -17.36 2.14 -2.61
CA THR A 102 -16.50 2.92 -3.51
C THR A 102 -15.70 3.93 -2.70
N GLY A 103 -14.37 3.86 -2.79
CA GLY A 103 -13.48 4.76 -2.05
C GLY A 103 -13.46 4.54 -0.54
N ILE A 104 -13.04 5.58 0.18
CA ILE A 104 -12.94 5.62 1.64
C ILE A 104 -13.50 6.94 2.17
N GLU A 105 -13.97 6.92 3.42
CA GLU A 105 -14.44 8.10 4.12
C GLU A 105 -13.60 8.37 5.37
N PHE A 106 -13.32 9.65 5.62
CA PHE A 106 -12.62 10.08 6.82
C PHE A 106 -13.54 9.94 8.04
N VAL A 107 -13.01 9.38 9.12
CA VAL A 107 -13.79 9.16 10.34
C VAL A 107 -13.28 10.03 11.48
N LYS A 108 -12.01 9.84 11.87
CA LYS A 108 -11.45 10.50 13.05
C LYS A 108 -9.96 10.74 12.88
N HIS A 109 -9.49 11.80 13.51
CA HIS A 109 -8.09 12.22 13.55
C HIS A 109 -7.61 12.28 14.99
N TYR A 110 -6.40 11.80 15.21
CA TYR A 110 -5.76 11.79 16.51
C TYR A 110 -4.34 12.35 16.41
N LYS A 111 -3.99 13.24 17.34
CA LYS A 111 -2.59 13.51 17.66
C LYS A 111 -2.14 12.48 18.69
N ALA A 112 -1.66 11.34 18.21
CA ALA A 112 -1.27 10.24 19.08
C ALA A 112 0.05 10.55 19.78
N HIS A 113 1.07 10.98 19.06
CA HIS A 113 2.41 11.16 19.61
C HIS A 113 2.93 12.58 19.41
N LEU A 114 3.96 12.94 20.19
CA LEU A 114 4.66 14.22 20.03
C LEU A 114 5.84 14.11 19.05
N GLN A 115 6.33 12.89 18.82
CA GLN A 115 7.38 12.57 17.87
C GLN A 115 6.90 11.53 16.85
N ALA A 116 7.74 11.22 15.87
CA ALA A 116 7.44 10.25 14.82
C ALA A 116 7.03 8.89 15.39
N ILE A 117 6.03 8.31 14.75
CA ILE A 117 5.59 6.93 14.97
C ILE A 117 6.59 6.02 14.24
N VAL A 118 7.08 5.00 14.96
CA VAL A 118 8.09 4.05 14.45
C VAL A 118 7.49 2.67 14.22
N GLY A 119 6.46 2.33 14.97
CA GLY A 119 5.75 1.06 14.84
C GLY A 119 4.25 1.26 14.89
N LEU A 120 3.55 0.58 13.98
CA LEU A 120 2.10 0.53 13.92
C LEU A 120 1.67 -0.92 13.73
N ALA A 121 0.92 -1.45 14.69
CA ALA A 121 0.48 -2.84 14.68
C ALA A 121 -1.02 -2.93 14.94
N VAL A 122 -1.73 -3.60 14.04
CA VAL A 122 -3.14 -3.99 14.21
C VAL A 122 -3.16 -5.41 14.78
N SER A 123 -4.07 -5.66 15.71
CA SER A 123 -4.26 -7.00 16.27
C SER A 123 -4.85 -7.98 15.25
N ASP A 124 -4.63 -9.26 15.46
CA ASP A 124 -5.16 -10.32 14.58
C ASP A 124 -6.70 -10.35 14.56
N ASP A 125 -7.35 -10.01 15.68
CA ASP A 125 -8.81 -9.84 15.76
C ASP A 125 -9.33 -8.58 15.04
N GLY A 126 -8.43 -7.65 14.66
CA GLY A 126 -8.73 -6.39 14.01
C GLY A 126 -9.43 -5.34 14.88
N LEU A 127 -9.52 -5.54 16.19
CA LEU A 127 -10.22 -4.65 17.11
C LEU A 127 -9.30 -3.61 17.74
N ARG A 128 -8.00 -3.87 17.81
CA ARG A 128 -7.04 -3.06 18.55
C ARG A 128 -5.92 -2.57 17.65
N LEU A 129 -5.46 -1.36 17.93
CA LEU A 129 -4.30 -0.76 17.32
C LEU A 129 -3.28 -0.41 18.41
N ALA A 130 -2.01 -0.68 18.15
CA ALA A 130 -0.91 -0.18 18.95
C ALA A 130 0.00 0.69 18.10
N THR A 131 0.40 1.83 18.65
CA THR A 131 1.44 2.68 18.08
C THR A 131 2.57 2.89 19.05
N THR A 132 3.79 2.86 18.53
CA THR A 132 5.02 3.14 19.27
C THR A 132 5.75 4.30 18.64
N SER A 133 6.35 5.15 19.46
CA SER A 133 7.01 6.38 19.01
C SER A 133 8.38 6.56 19.66
N LEU A 134 9.20 7.39 19.01
CA LEU A 134 10.47 7.86 19.55
C LEU A 134 10.33 8.66 20.85
N ASP A 135 9.11 9.13 21.18
CA ASP A 135 8.80 9.77 22.46
C ASP A 135 8.89 8.83 23.68
N GLY A 136 9.17 7.53 23.46
CA GLY A 136 9.30 6.54 24.52
C GLY A 136 7.94 6.04 25.03
N THR A 137 6.88 6.19 24.26
CA THR A 137 5.53 5.76 24.67
C THR A 137 4.91 4.77 23.70
N ILE A 138 4.02 3.93 24.24
CA ILE A 138 3.12 3.07 23.49
C ILE A 138 1.70 3.54 23.76
N LYS A 139 0.91 3.69 22.71
CA LYS A 139 -0.51 4.00 22.84
C LYS A 139 -1.34 2.89 22.22
N PHE A 140 -2.40 2.51 22.93
CA PHE A 140 -3.36 1.52 22.50
C PHE A 140 -4.68 2.19 22.18
N PHE A 141 -5.25 1.83 21.03
CA PHE A 141 -6.53 2.36 20.57
C PHE A 141 -7.50 1.21 20.33
N ASP A 142 -8.76 1.46 20.67
CA ASP A 142 -9.88 0.68 20.17
C ASP A 142 -10.24 1.21 18.78
N ILE A 143 -10.22 0.33 17.79
CA ILE A 143 -10.50 0.68 16.40
C ILE A 143 -11.99 0.95 16.19
N LEU A 144 -12.89 0.31 16.95
CA LEU A 144 -14.34 0.49 16.81
C LEU A 144 -14.84 1.75 17.52
N GLY A 145 -14.40 1.98 18.75
CA GLY A 145 -14.69 3.21 19.48
C GLY A 145 -13.89 4.42 19.00
N PHE A 146 -12.84 4.18 18.20
CA PHE A 146 -11.85 5.19 17.81
C PHE A 146 -11.33 5.97 19.02
N ASP A 147 -11.05 5.30 20.13
CA ASP A 147 -10.64 5.94 21.36
C ASP A 147 -9.32 5.37 21.84
N MET A 148 -8.49 6.22 22.43
CA MET A 148 -7.26 5.79 23.09
C MET A 148 -7.65 5.14 24.42
N VAL A 149 -7.41 3.84 24.54
CA VAL A 149 -7.81 3.05 25.72
C VAL A 149 -6.74 3.11 26.80
N ASN A 150 -5.47 2.98 26.40
CA ASN A 150 -4.36 2.93 27.35
C ASN A 150 -3.09 3.54 26.76
N MET A 151 -2.22 4.01 27.65
CA MET A 151 -0.91 4.58 27.32
C MET A 151 0.14 4.05 28.29
N LEU A 152 1.25 3.55 27.75
CA LEU A 152 2.39 3.08 28.52
C LEU A 152 3.61 3.96 28.21
N THR A 153 4.18 4.58 29.24
CA THR A 153 5.47 5.27 29.13
C THR A 153 6.59 4.28 29.42
N LEU A 154 7.47 4.07 28.45
CA LEU A 154 8.63 3.19 28.53
C LEU A 154 9.83 3.96 29.08
N GLY A 155 10.74 3.26 29.76
CA GLY A 155 12.03 3.81 30.19
C GLY A 155 13.12 3.76 29.11
N TYR A 156 12.75 3.45 27.86
CA TYR A 156 13.65 3.25 26.72
C TYR A 156 12.94 3.66 25.43
N THR A 157 13.69 3.81 24.34
CA THR A 157 13.14 4.14 23.02
C THR A 157 12.69 2.86 22.29
N PRO A 158 11.39 2.69 22.00
CA PRO A 158 10.91 1.54 21.24
C PRO A 158 11.29 1.66 19.76
N SER A 159 11.39 0.52 19.07
CA SER A 159 11.49 0.45 17.62
C SER A 159 10.21 -0.15 17.02
N GLN A 160 10.19 -1.46 16.78
CA GLN A 160 9.05 -2.17 16.19
C GLN A 160 8.18 -2.79 17.26
N CYS A 161 6.88 -2.90 16.98
CA CYS A 161 5.91 -3.55 17.85
C CYS A 161 5.06 -4.55 17.06
N CYS A 162 4.65 -5.64 17.71
CA CYS A 162 3.79 -6.66 17.11
C CYS A 162 2.85 -7.25 18.17
N TRP A 163 1.57 -7.42 17.82
CA TRP A 163 0.61 -8.11 18.68
C TRP A 163 0.87 -9.62 18.64
N ILE A 164 0.88 -10.26 19.81
CA ILE A 164 1.26 -11.67 19.96
C ILE A 164 0.15 -12.47 20.67
N TYR A 165 -1.09 -12.27 20.23
CA TYR A 165 -2.25 -13.00 20.75
C TYR A 165 -3.19 -13.37 19.61
N GLN A 166 -3.88 -14.51 19.75
CA GLN A 166 -4.84 -14.98 18.76
C GLN A 166 -6.24 -14.43 19.08
N ALA A 167 -7.09 -14.32 18.06
CA ALA A 167 -8.49 -13.94 18.25
C ALA A 167 -9.21 -14.84 19.28
N GLY A 168 -9.84 -14.23 20.28
CA GLY A 168 -10.56 -14.93 21.35
C GLY A 168 -9.75 -15.20 22.62
N HIS A 169 -8.45 -14.92 22.64
CA HIS A 169 -7.69 -14.91 23.90
C HIS A 169 -8.05 -13.70 24.75
N VAL A 170 -8.14 -13.93 26.07
CA VAL A 170 -8.55 -12.92 27.05
C VAL A 170 -7.44 -11.88 27.28
N VAL A 171 -6.19 -12.22 27.01
CA VAL A 171 -5.01 -11.41 27.37
C VAL A 171 -4.39 -10.79 26.12
N PRO A 172 -4.63 -9.50 25.84
CA PRO A 172 -4.03 -8.80 24.71
C PRO A 172 -2.55 -8.52 25.00
N LYS A 173 -1.69 -9.40 24.49
CA LYS A 173 -0.23 -9.31 24.63
C LYS A 173 0.39 -8.60 23.41
N ILE A 174 1.32 -7.69 23.66
CA ILE A 174 2.12 -7.02 22.63
C ILE A 174 3.60 -7.22 22.92
N VAL A 175 4.41 -7.48 21.89
CA VAL A 175 5.87 -7.47 22.00
C VAL A 175 6.44 -6.21 21.36
N VAL A 176 7.46 -5.66 22.00
CA VAL A 176 8.10 -4.40 21.62
C VAL A 176 9.60 -4.61 21.63
N ALA A 177 10.24 -4.24 20.53
CA ALA A 177 11.69 -4.21 20.42
C ALA A 177 12.24 -2.88 20.95
N GLU A 178 13.36 -2.95 21.67
CA GLU A 178 14.12 -1.78 22.08
C GLU A 178 15.08 -1.35 20.97
N LYS A 179 15.08 -0.06 20.63
CA LYS A 179 15.91 0.47 19.56
C LYS A 179 17.40 0.32 19.90
N GLY A 180 18.15 -0.37 19.04
CA GLY A 180 19.58 -0.59 19.22
C GLY A 180 19.94 -1.66 20.26
N SER A 181 18.97 -2.40 20.78
CA SER A 181 19.17 -3.49 21.73
C SER A 181 18.59 -4.80 21.20
N HIS A 182 19.13 -5.93 21.68
CA HIS A 182 18.66 -7.28 21.37
C HIS A 182 17.48 -7.71 22.25
N VAL A 183 17.10 -6.87 23.22
CA VAL A 183 16.05 -7.15 24.20
C VAL A 183 14.67 -6.92 23.61
N LEU A 184 13.81 -7.92 23.75
CA LEU A 184 12.38 -7.83 23.47
C LEU A 184 11.60 -7.80 24.79
N ARG A 185 10.59 -6.93 24.88
CA ARG A 185 9.74 -6.84 26.06
C ARG A 185 8.29 -7.12 25.68
N VAL A 186 7.65 -7.99 26.46
CA VAL A 186 6.25 -8.37 26.27
C VAL A 186 5.40 -7.62 27.29
N TYR A 187 4.41 -6.89 26.81
CA TYR A 187 3.48 -6.11 27.60
C TYR A 187 2.05 -6.64 27.49
N HIS A 188 1.28 -6.41 28.55
CA HIS A 188 -0.17 -6.51 28.58
C HIS A 188 -0.79 -5.16 28.22
N ALA A 189 -1.56 -5.10 27.13
CA ALA A 189 -2.05 -3.83 26.59
C ALA A 189 -3.04 -3.09 27.50
N GLU A 190 -3.79 -3.79 28.35
CA GLU A 190 -4.82 -3.19 29.22
C GLU A 190 -4.36 -2.88 30.65
N LYS A 191 -3.19 -3.39 31.08
CA LYS A 191 -2.72 -3.16 32.45
C LYS A 191 -1.97 -1.84 32.56
N ALA A 192 -2.00 -1.25 33.74
CA ALA A 192 -1.21 -0.05 34.05
C ALA A 192 0.29 -0.39 34.16
N LYS A 193 1.13 0.65 33.97
CA LYS A 193 2.59 0.60 33.76
C LYS A 193 3.34 -0.48 34.55
N ASP A 194 3.20 -0.53 35.87
CA ASP A 194 3.99 -1.44 36.72
C ASP A 194 3.56 -2.91 36.62
N ALA A 195 2.32 -3.17 36.19
CA ALA A 195 1.77 -4.51 35.99
C ALA A 195 1.68 -4.89 34.49
N ALA A 196 2.10 -3.99 33.60
CA ALA A 196 2.01 -4.18 32.17
C ALA A 196 3.14 -5.07 31.63
N LEU A 197 4.36 -4.98 32.19
CA LEU A 197 5.48 -5.81 31.74
C LEU A 197 5.28 -7.26 32.20
N LEU A 198 5.09 -8.18 31.25
CA LEU A 198 4.89 -9.60 31.52
C LEU A 198 6.21 -10.38 31.49
N HIS A 199 7.04 -10.10 30.48
CA HIS A 199 8.27 -10.85 30.27
C HIS A 199 9.31 -10.04 29.51
N VAL A 200 10.58 -10.37 29.73
CA VAL A 200 11.74 -9.81 29.03
C VAL A 200 12.48 -10.96 28.39
N VAL A 201 12.63 -10.91 27.06
CA VAL A 201 13.35 -11.90 26.26
C VAL A 201 14.68 -11.26 25.86
N ASP A 202 15.76 -11.68 26.52
CA ASP A 202 17.12 -11.14 26.38
C ASP A 202 18.13 -12.16 25.83
N LYS A 203 17.80 -13.45 25.82
CA LYS A 203 18.73 -14.53 25.40
C LYS A 203 18.56 -14.99 23.96
N LEU A 204 17.56 -14.45 23.26
CA LEU A 204 17.18 -14.90 21.92
C LEU A 204 18.21 -14.39 20.90
N HIS A 205 18.34 -13.07 20.78
CA HIS A 205 19.24 -12.43 19.82
C HIS A 205 20.55 -11.96 20.47
N SER A 206 21.63 -11.96 19.68
CA SER A 206 22.92 -11.35 20.06
C SER A 206 23.06 -9.91 19.56
N ALA A 207 22.29 -9.53 18.55
CA ALA A 207 22.34 -8.22 17.91
C ALA A 207 20.97 -7.52 18.00
N PRO A 208 20.92 -6.19 17.75
CA PRO A 208 19.67 -5.46 17.80
C PRO A 208 18.57 -6.07 16.94
N VAL A 209 17.35 -6.16 17.48
CA VAL A 209 16.21 -6.71 16.74
C VAL A 209 15.70 -5.67 15.75
N SER A 210 15.65 -6.05 14.47
CA SER A 210 15.15 -5.22 13.38
C SER A 210 13.76 -5.64 12.90
N LEU A 211 13.32 -6.86 13.25
CA LEU A 211 12.13 -7.48 12.69
C LEU A 211 11.28 -8.17 13.77
N LEU A 212 9.96 -7.96 13.72
CA LEU A 212 8.96 -8.71 14.47
C LEU A 212 7.75 -9.04 13.59
N GLY A 213 7.35 -10.31 13.55
CA GLY A 213 6.14 -10.78 12.88
C GLY A 213 5.47 -11.91 13.66
N PHE A 214 4.15 -12.01 13.59
CA PHE A 214 3.39 -13.00 14.35
C PHE A 214 2.56 -13.87 13.42
N ASN A 215 2.67 -15.19 13.59
CA ASN A 215 1.79 -16.16 12.97
C ASN A 215 0.68 -16.54 13.95
N ALA A 216 -0.49 -15.93 13.77
CA ALA A 216 -1.65 -16.16 14.62
C ALA A 216 -2.15 -17.61 14.56
N VAL A 217 -2.04 -18.30 13.42
CA VAL A 217 -2.50 -19.71 13.28
C VAL A 217 -1.64 -20.65 14.13
N ALA A 218 -0.33 -20.44 14.13
CA ALA A 218 0.62 -21.28 14.86
C ALA A 218 0.88 -20.82 16.30
N ASN A 219 0.46 -19.60 16.66
CA ASN A 219 0.82 -18.90 17.90
C ASN A 219 2.35 -18.76 18.11
N VAL A 220 3.04 -18.39 17.03
CA VAL A 220 4.51 -18.29 17.00
C VAL A 220 4.90 -16.91 16.48
N VAL A 221 5.88 -16.32 17.14
CA VAL A 221 6.50 -15.07 16.75
C VAL A 221 7.80 -15.36 16.02
N ILE A 222 8.01 -14.65 14.92
CA ILE A 222 9.23 -14.61 14.15
C ILE A 222 9.91 -13.29 14.48
N SER A 223 11.18 -13.37 14.88
CA SER A 223 12.00 -12.20 15.17
C SER A 223 13.30 -12.27 14.39
N GLY A 224 13.81 -11.11 13.97
CA GLY A 224 15.04 -11.02 13.18
C GLY A 224 16.00 -9.98 13.72
N ASP A 225 17.29 -10.31 13.74
CA ASP A 225 18.34 -9.39 14.16
C ASP A 225 19.01 -8.67 12.97
N THR A 226 19.75 -7.62 13.31
CA THR A 226 20.59 -6.84 12.37
C THR A 226 21.79 -7.62 11.82
N LYS A 227 22.09 -8.82 12.34
CA LYS A 227 23.09 -9.73 11.75
C LYS A 227 22.48 -10.65 10.70
N GLY A 228 21.15 -10.70 10.56
CA GLY A 228 20.46 -11.57 9.61
C GLY A 228 20.08 -12.94 10.15
N MET A 229 19.98 -13.10 11.47
CA MET A 229 19.44 -14.30 12.11
C MET A 229 17.93 -14.16 12.30
N LEU A 230 17.18 -15.15 11.81
CA LEU A 230 15.74 -15.28 12.07
C LEU A 230 15.50 -16.35 13.13
N GLU A 231 14.62 -16.04 14.09
CA GLU A 231 14.32 -16.90 15.23
C GLU A 231 12.83 -17.02 15.50
N TYR A 232 12.42 -18.23 15.88
CA TYR A 232 11.05 -18.60 16.17
C TYR A 232 10.90 -18.80 17.67
N TRP A 233 9.84 -18.25 18.24
CA TRP A 233 9.50 -18.42 19.65
C TRP A 233 7.98 -18.39 19.86
N SER A 234 7.49 -19.13 20.85
CA SER A 234 6.07 -19.17 21.17
C SER A 234 5.63 -17.93 21.96
N ALA A 235 4.48 -17.36 21.62
CA ALA A 235 3.92 -16.21 22.34
C ALA A 235 3.51 -16.50 23.81
N ASP A 236 3.42 -17.79 24.18
CA ASP A 236 3.04 -18.21 25.54
C ASP A 236 4.23 -18.60 26.40
N THR A 237 5.15 -19.40 25.85
CA THR A 237 6.31 -19.91 26.61
C THR A 237 7.56 -19.07 26.45
N TYR A 238 7.59 -18.13 25.50
CA TYR A 238 8.75 -17.29 25.16
C TYR A 238 10.02 -18.08 24.82
N SER A 239 9.85 -19.36 24.46
CA SER A 239 10.92 -20.28 24.08
C SER A 239 10.60 -20.92 22.73
N PHE A 240 11.48 -21.80 22.26
CA PHE A 240 11.28 -22.47 20.97
C PHE A 240 9.89 -23.15 20.91
N PRO A 241 9.11 -22.93 19.83
CA PRO A 241 7.73 -23.39 19.78
C PRO A 241 7.65 -24.91 19.67
N ASP A 242 6.96 -25.54 20.63
CA ASP A 242 6.58 -26.96 20.58
C ASP A 242 5.19 -27.12 19.92
N SER A 243 5.02 -26.49 18.76
CA SER A 243 3.76 -26.51 18.00
C SER A 243 3.86 -27.49 16.85
N PRO A 244 2.80 -28.28 16.55
CA PRO A 244 2.80 -29.18 15.39
C PRO A 244 2.94 -28.43 14.05
N ALA A 245 2.71 -27.10 14.06
CA ALA A 245 2.95 -26.25 12.92
C ALA A 245 4.45 -26.16 12.55
N VAL A 246 5.36 -26.31 13.51
CA VAL A 246 6.82 -26.25 13.31
C VAL A 246 7.38 -27.67 13.26
N LYS A 247 7.89 -28.07 12.08
CA LYS A 247 8.33 -29.44 11.78
C LYS A 247 9.83 -29.65 11.89
N PHE A 248 10.59 -28.62 12.24
CA PHE A 248 12.03 -28.71 12.46
C PHE A 248 12.36 -28.56 13.95
N LYS A 249 13.40 -29.25 14.41
CA LYS A 249 13.90 -29.16 15.79
C LYS A 249 15.27 -28.48 15.87
N SER A 250 16.08 -28.63 14.83
CA SER A 250 17.38 -27.99 14.71
C SER A 250 17.33 -26.85 13.70
N LYS A 251 18.03 -25.75 14.00
CA LYS A 251 18.22 -24.63 13.07
C LYS A 251 19.04 -25.03 11.84
N MET A 252 19.89 -26.07 11.94
CA MET A 252 20.71 -26.57 10.84
C MET A 252 19.86 -27.14 9.69
N ASP A 253 18.65 -27.60 9.97
CA ASP A 253 17.74 -28.19 8.98
C ASP A 253 16.92 -27.14 8.21
N THR A 254 17.10 -25.86 8.57
CA THR A 254 16.35 -24.71 8.04
C THR A 254 17.24 -23.82 7.18
N ASP A 255 16.64 -22.89 6.44
CA ASP A 255 17.36 -21.86 5.68
C ASP A 255 17.25 -20.48 6.37
N LEU A 256 16.98 -20.45 7.67
CA LEU A 256 16.77 -19.20 8.43
C LEU A 256 18.04 -18.35 8.57
N TYR A 257 19.22 -18.92 8.29
CA TYR A 257 20.52 -18.23 8.24
C TYR A 257 20.87 -17.72 6.84
N GLU A 258 19.95 -17.79 5.88
CA GLU A 258 20.20 -17.33 4.52
C GLU A 258 20.53 -15.83 4.46
N LEU A 259 19.90 -15.02 5.31
CA LEU A 259 20.18 -13.59 5.41
C LEU A 259 21.61 -13.33 5.93
N LEU A 260 22.01 -14.03 6.99
CA LEU A 260 23.38 -13.98 7.52
C LEU A 260 24.45 -14.30 6.46
N LYS A 261 24.22 -15.31 5.61
CA LYS A 261 25.16 -15.67 4.52
C LYS A 261 25.44 -14.51 3.56
N HIS A 262 24.42 -13.70 3.27
CA HIS A 262 24.52 -12.55 2.37
C HIS A 262 24.85 -11.25 3.11
N ARG A 263 25.13 -11.31 4.42
CA ARG A 263 25.36 -10.13 5.29
C ARG A 263 24.22 -9.11 5.20
N ALA A 264 23.00 -9.61 4.97
CA ALA A 264 21.78 -8.82 4.92
C ALA A 264 20.97 -9.05 6.20
N TYR A 265 20.13 -8.10 6.57
CA TYR A 265 19.19 -8.25 7.69
C TYR A 265 17.76 -8.00 7.25
N ALA A 266 16.82 -8.54 8.01
CA ALA A 266 15.40 -8.42 7.72
C ALA A 266 14.85 -7.05 8.17
N THR A 267 14.05 -6.42 7.32
CA THR A 267 13.45 -5.10 7.57
C THR A 267 11.95 -5.19 7.83
N THR A 268 11.23 -5.92 6.97
CA THR A 268 9.79 -6.13 7.12
C THR A 268 9.42 -7.58 6.87
N ILE A 269 8.35 -8.04 7.52
CA ILE A 269 7.83 -9.39 7.42
C ILE A 269 6.32 -9.33 7.28
N ASP A 270 5.79 -10.23 6.48
CA ASP A 270 4.37 -10.54 6.48
C ASP A 270 4.17 -12.05 6.47
N VAL A 271 3.10 -12.51 7.09
CA VAL A 271 2.76 -13.93 7.21
C VAL A 271 1.46 -14.16 6.43
N SER A 272 1.42 -15.22 5.64
CA SER A 272 0.21 -15.56 4.90
C SER A 272 -0.95 -15.85 5.86
N GLN A 273 -2.19 -15.52 5.47
CA GLN A 273 -3.35 -15.67 6.37
C GLN A 273 -3.60 -17.12 6.81
N ASN A 274 -3.20 -18.09 5.99
CA ASN A 274 -3.26 -19.52 6.32
C ASN A 274 -2.09 -19.98 7.22
N GLY A 275 -1.13 -19.11 7.54
CA GLY A 275 0.05 -19.39 8.36
C GLY A 275 1.07 -20.35 7.73
N ALA A 276 0.93 -20.67 6.44
CA ALA A 276 1.74 -21.68 5.76
C ALA A 276 3.11 -21.15 5.31
N ASP A 277 3.16 -19.90 4.86
CA ASP A 277 4.35 -19.24 4.33
C ASP A 277 4.49 -17.85 4.96
N PHE A 278 5.71 -17.31 4.94
CA PHE A 278 5.97 -15.93 5.31
C PHE A 278 7.01 -15.34 4.37
N VAL A 279 6.96 -14.03 4.20
CA VAL A 279 7.85 -13.28 3.32
C VAL A 279 8.67 -12.31 4.16
N VAL A 280 9.95 -12.22 3.86
CA VAL A 280 10.87 -11.29 4.48
C VAL A 280 11.47 -10.40 3.40
N THR A 281 11.29 -9.09 3.57
CA THR A 281 12.07 -8.08 2.85
C THR A 281 13.35 -7.85 3.63
N ALA A 282 14.47 -7.82 2.92
CA ALA A 282 15.79 -7.62 3.52
C ALA A 282 16.47 -6.35 3.00
N SER A 283 17.53 -5.94 3.69
CA SER A 283 18.31 -4.74 3.38
C SER A 283 19.01 -4.77 2.02
N ASP A 284 19.12 -5.96 1.40
CA ASP A 284 19.69 -6.16 0.06
C ASP A 284 18.66 -6.00 -1.07
N SER A 285 17.44 -5.54 -0.75
CA SER A 285 16.31 -5.44 -1.69
C SER A 285 15.88 -6.78 -2.30
N ILE A 286 16.22 -7.90 -1.66
CA ILE A 286 15.80 -9.24 -2.08
C ILE A 286 14.68 -9.72 -1.16
N LEU A 287 13.54 -10.07 -1.75
CA LEU A 287 12.42 -10.70 -1.06
C LEU A 287 12.67 -12.20 -0.95
N ARG A 288 12.52 -12.74 0.25
CA ARG A 288 12.71 -14.17 0.54
C ARG A 288 11.41 -14.73 1.08
N VAL A 289 10.85 -15.71 0.36
CA VAL A 289 9.64 -16.43 0.78
C VAL A 289 10.07 -17.73 1.43
N PHE A 290 9.64 -17.95 2.65
CA PHE A 290 9.95 -19.14 3.43
C PHE A 290 8.68 -19.93 3.71
N ARG A 291 8.83 -21.26 3.74
CA ARG A 291 7.77 -22.12 4.27
C ARG A 291 7.84 -22.10 5.79
N PHE A 292 6.76 -21.68 6.43
CA PHE A 292 6.70 -21.51 7.87
C PHE A 292 7.02 -22.82 8.60
N ALA A 293 6.40 -23.92 8.17
CA ALA A 293 6.50 -25.21 8.86
C ALA A 293 7.91 -25.82 8.86
N THR A 294 8.69 -25.60 7.80
CA THR A 294 10.03 -26.20 7.69
C THR A 294 11.16 -25.19 7.88
N GLY A 295 10.85 -23.88 7.93
CA GLY A 295 11.85 -22.81 7.93
C GLY A 295 12.74 -22.82 6.68
N LYS A 296 12.31 -23.47 5.59
CA LYS A 296 13.08 -23.61 4.35
C LYS A 296 12.68 -22.55 3.36
N LEU A 297 13.66 -22.09 2.58
CA LEU A 297 13.45 -21.11 1.55
C LEU A 297 12.64 -21.71 0.41
N ARG A 298 11.51 -21.08 0.08
CA ARG A 298 10.64 -21.46 -1.04
C ARG A 298 11.10 -20.73 -2.31
N ARG A 299 11.27 -19.41 -2.25
CA ARG A 299 11.63 -18.55 -3.40
C ARG A 299 12.38 -17.29 -3.00
N LYS A 300 13.06 -16.70 -3.99
CA LYS A 300 13.76 -15.42 -3.91
C LYS A 300 13.30 -14.55 -5.08
N TYR A 301 13.11 -13.26 -4.82
CA TYR A 301 12.86 -12.25 -5.83
C TYR A 301 13.88 -11.14 -5.63
N ASP A 302 14.74 -10.97 -6.63
CA ASP A 302 15.75 -9.91 -6.64
C ASP A 302 15.12 -8.66 -7.26
N GLU A 303 15.00 -7.62 -6.45
CA GLU A 303 14.52 -6.30 -6.85
C GLU A 303 15.59 -5.24 -6.53
N SER A 304 16.86 -5.66 -6.54
CA SER A 304 17.99 -4.77 -6.37
C SER A 304 18.11 -3.79 -7.53
N LEU A 305 18.74 -2.64 -7.24
CA LEU A 305 18.97 -1.59 -8.21
C LEU A 305 19.79 -2.09 -9.42
N VAL A 306 20.76 -2.97 -9.16
CA VAL A 306 21.64 -3.56 -10.18
C VAL A 306 20.82 -4.35 -11.19
N GLN A 307 19.87 -5.15 -10.73
CA GLN A 307 18.99 -5.92 -11.61
C GLN A 307 18.16 -5.03 -12.56
N PHE A 308 17.79 -3.82 -12.12
CA PHE A 308 17.10 -2.84 -12.97
C PHE A 308 18.04 -2.14 -13.94
N GLU A 309 19.29 -1.84 -13.54
CA GLU A 309 20.31 -1.30 -14.44
C GLU A 309 20.63 -2.28 -15.57
N ASP A 310 20.84 -3.56 -15.25
CA ASP A 310 21.08 -4.62 -16.22
C ASP A 310 19.87 -4.81 -17.14
N ALA A 311 18.65 -4.83 -16.58
CA ALA A 311 17.43 -4.95 -17.36
C ALA A 311 17.23 -3.79 -18.37
N GLN A 312 17.64 -2.58 -18.00
CA GLN A 312 17.61 -1.40 -18.87
C GLN A 312 18.72 -1.47 -19.94
N ALA A 313 19.92 -1.96 -19.59
CA ALA A 313 21.03 -2.12 -20.52
C ALA A 313 20.74 -3.17 -21.60
N ASP A 314 20.10 -4.28 -21.23
CA ASP A 314 19.72 -5.37 -22.14
C ASP A 314 18.44 -5.06 -22.94
N GLY A 315 17.81 -3.91 -22.72
CA GLY A 315 16.59 -3.47 -23.40
C GLY A 315 15.32 -4.21 -22.99
N SER A 316 15.39 -5.09 -21.97
CA SER A 316 14.24 -5.80 -21.41
C SER A 316 13.31 -4.87 -20.63
N LEU A 317 13.87 -3.81 -20.03
CA LEU A 317 13.15 -2.70 -19.44
C LEU A 317 13.17 -1.52 -20.42
N GLN A 318 12.01 -1.16 -20.96
CA GLN A 318 11.86 -0.06 -21.91
C GLN A 318 11.29 1.18 -21.21
N LEU A 319 12.04 1.73 -20.25
CA LEU A 319 11.71 3.04 -19.68
C LEU A 319 12.49 4.15 -20.39
N ASP A 320 11.88 5.33 -20.47
CA ASP A 320 12.58 6.54 -20.89
C ASP A 320 13.78 6.80 -19.97
N ALA A 321 14.93 7.17 -20.54
CA ALA A 321 16.16 7.32 -19.78
C ALA A 321 16.07 8.43 -18.70
N ILE A 322 15.28 9.48 -18.95
CA ILE A 322 15.09 10.57 -18.00
C ILE A 322 14.19 10.12 -16.85
N ASP A 323 13.15 9.33 -17.14
CA ASP A 323 12.29 8.75 -16.11
C ASP A 323 13.05 7.70 -15.26
N PHE A 324 13.78 6.80 -15.91
CA PHE A 324 14.63 5.82 -15.24
C PHE A 324 15.66 6.50 -14.32
N GLY A 325 16.37 7.52 -14.82
CA GLY A 325 17.34 8.28 -14.03
C GLY A 325 16.72 8.94 -12.79
N ARG A 326 15.48 9.46 -12.91
CA ARG A 326 14.73 10.02 -11.76
C ARG A 326 14.39 8.95 -10.72
N ARG A 327 13.82 7.82 -11.15
CA ARG A 327 13.45 6.70 -10.25
C ARG A 327 14.69 6.10 -9.55
N MET A 328 15.80 5.97 -10.28
CA MET A 328 17.10 5.54 -9.76
C MET A 328 17.65 6.47 -8.68
N ALA A 329 17.54 7.78 -8.87
CA ALA A 329 17.98 8.75 -7.87
C ALA A 329 17.17 8.64 -6.57
N VAL A 330 15.85 8.46 -6.69
CA VAL A 330 14.97 8.24 -5.53
C VAL A 330 15.33 6.94 -4.81
N GLU A 331 15.61 5.85 -5.52
CA GLU A 331 15.99 4.57 -4.88
C GLU A 331 17.32 4.68 -4.11
N LYS A 332 18.31 5.39 -4.67
CA LYS A 332 19.58 5.68 -3.99
C LYS A 332 19.38 6.52 -2.73
N GLU A 333 18.50 7.53 -2.80
CA GLU A 333 18.14 8.34 -1.65
C GLU A 333 17.43 7.51 -0.57
N MET A 334 16.49 6.65 -0.97
CA MET A 334 15.74 5.77 -0.08
C MET A 334 16.67 4.80 0.66
N ALA A 335 17.63 4.22 -0.06
CA ALA A 335 18.68 3.38 0.52
C ALA A 335 19.54 4.16 1.53
N SER A 336 19.93 5.40 1.21
CA SER A 336 20.70 6.25 2.13
C SER A 336 19.92 6.64 3.39
N ALA A 337 18.60 6.84 3.25
CA ALA A 337 17.70 7.17 4.35
C ALA A 337 17.29 5.94 5.19
N SER A 338 17.75 4.73 4.82
CA SER A 338 17.35 3.45 5.45
C SER A 338 15.83 3.25 5.49
N VAL A 339 15.11 3.79 4.50
CA VAL A 339 13.66 3.60 4.37
C VAL A 339 13.39 2.31 3.62
N THR A 340 12.48 1.51 4.15
CA THR A 340 12.24 0.15 3.68
C THR A 340 10.81 0.03 3.14
N SER A 341 10.68 -0.67 2.02
CA SER A 341 9.38 -1.07 1.48
C SER A 341 8.89 -2.35 2.15
N ASN A 342 7.58 -2.45 2.41
CA ASN A 342 6.99 -3.69 2.88
C ASN A 342 6.55 -4.60 1.71
N CYS A 343 6.29 -5.85 2.06
CA CYS A 343 5.67 -6.84 1.18
C CYS A 343 4.50 -7.47 1.94
N ILE A 344 3.39 -7.70 1.25
CA ILE A 344 2.17 -8.24 1.85
C ILE A 344 1.64 -9.43 1.03
N PHE A 345 1.02 -10.38 1.72
CA PHE A 345 0.24 -11.45 1.10
C PHE A 345 -1.18 -11.02 0.80
N ASP A 346 -1.75 -11.62 -0.24
CA ASP A 346 -3.19 -11.62 -0.43
C ASP A 346 -3.91 -12.54 0.58
N ALA A 347 -5.24 -12.50 0.59
CA ALA A 347 -6.06 -13.30 1.48
C ALA A 347 -6.00 -14.79 1.20
N SER A 348 -5.73 -15.21 -0.04
CA SER A 348 -5.54 -16.62 -0.37
C SER A 348 -4.17 -17.15 0.03
N GLY A 349 -3.15 -16.28 0.12
CA GLY A 349 -1.76 -16.63 0.35
C GLY A 349 -1.03 -17.10 -0.91
N HIS A 350 -1.59 -16.89 -2.10
CA HIS A 350 -1.01 -17.26 -3.39
C HIS A 350 -0.33 -16.09 -4.10
N PHE A 351 -0.70 -14.85 -3.78
CA PHE A 351 -0.14 -13.64 -4.36
C PHE A 351 0.66 -12.85 -3.35
N LEU A 352 1.78 -12.29 -3.82
CA LEU A 352 2.59 -11.31 -3.12
C LEU A 352 2.43 -9.95 -3.78
N LEU A 353 2.23 -8.94 -2.96
CA LEU A 353 2.23 -7.55 -3.38
C LEU A 353 3.42 -6.85 -2.73
N PHE A 354 4.23 -6.17 -3.52
CA PHE A 354 5.36 -5.40 -3.02
C PHE A 354 5.66 -4.22 -3.93
N SER A 355 6.13 -3.13 -3.35
CA SER A 355 6.51 -1.93 -4.10
C SER A 355 7.93 -2.05 -4.63
N THR A 356 8.12 -1.66 -5.89
CA THR A 356 9.39 -1.67 -6.61
C THR A 356 9.64 -0.32 -7.28
N LEU A 357 10.79 -0.17 -7.93
CA LEU A 357 11.12 0.99 -8.76
C LEU A 357 10.07 1.28 -9.85
N LEU A 358 9.41 0.24 -10.36
CA LEU A 358 8.38 0.38 -11.41
C LEU A 358 7.02 0.77 -10.86
N GLY A 359 6.71 0.45 -9.60
CA GLY A 359 5.37 0.47 -9.03
C GLY A 359 5.12 -0.75 -8.16
N ILE A 360 3.85 -1.06 -7.91
CA ILE A 360 3.45 -2.18 -7.05
C ILE A 360 3.31 -3.44 -7.91
N LYS A 361 4.22 -4.40 -7.74
CA LYS A 361 4.15 -5.69 -8.43
C LYS A 361 3.24 -6.65 -7.68
N ILE A 362 2.38 -7.35 -8.42
CA ILE A 362 1.57 -8.47 -7.94
C ILE A 362 2.11 -9.75 -8.56
N LEU A 363 2.62 -10.65 -7.73
CA LEU A 363 3.32 -11.86 -8.19
C LEU A 363 2.66 -13.12 -7.64
N HIS A 364 2.48 -14.13 -8.49
CA HIS A 364 1.93 -15.42 -8.09
C HIS A 364 3.03 -16.41 -7.66
N ILE A 365 2.97 -16.87 -6.39
CA ILE A 365 4.02 -17.66 -5.73
C ILE A 365 4.08 -19.11 -6.22
N ASP A 366 3.03 -19.62 -6.86
CA ASP A 366 3.02 -21.01 -7.35
C ASP A 366 3.56 -21.07 -8.78
N THR A 367 3.13 -20.15 -9.66
CA THR A 367 3.55 -20.13 -11.08
C THR A 367 4.83 -19.34 -11.31
N ASN A 368 5.21 -18.46 -10.38
CA ASN A 368 6.32 -17.51 -10.55
C ASN A 368 6.08 -16.48 -11.65
N LYS A 369 4.82 -16.22 -11.97
CA LYS A 369 4.44 -15.25 -12.99
C LYS A 369 4.09 -13.92 -12.32
N LEU A 370 4.55 -12.84 -12.93
CA LEU A 370 4.05 -11.50 -12.64
C LEU A 370 2.62 -11.40 -13.16
N ALA A 371 1.67 -11.13 -12.29
CA ALA A 371 0.27 -11.03 -12.66
C ALA A 371 -0.08 -9.62 -13.15
N ARG A 372 0.28 -8.59 -12.38
CA ARG A 372 0.00 -7.17 -12.67
C ARG A 372 1.07 -6.26 -12.06
N VAL A 373 1.17 -5.04 -12.59
CA VAL A 373 1.96 -3.95 -11.99
C VAL A 373 1.06 -2.73 -11.88
N LEU A 374 0.79 -2.29 -10.65
CA LEU A 374 0.00 -1.08 -10.39
C LEU A 374 0.92 0.12 -10.26
N GLY A 375 0.44 1.31 -10.64
CA GLY A 375 1.19 2.56 -10.52
C GLY A 375 2.38 2.65 -11.47
N LYS A 376 2.40 1.88 -12.57
CA LYS A 376 3.52 1.89 -13.53
C LYS A 376 3.72 3.28 -14.16
N VAL A 377 2.60 3.97 -14.41
CA VAL A 377 2.55 5.29 -15.04
C VAL A 377 2.87 6.42 -14.05
N GLU A 378 2.93 6.14 -12.75
CA GLU A 378 3.24 7.12 -11.72
C GLU A 378 4.75 7.34 -11.64
N ASN A 379 5.21 8.44 -12.25
CA ASN A 379 6.65 8.72 -12.40
C ASN A 379 7.24 9.47 -11.20
N THR A 380 6.41 10.03 -10.29
CA THR A 380 6.91 10.87 -9.19
C THR A 380 6.81 10.18 -7.82
N GLU A 381 6.09 9.07 -7.75
CA GLU A 381 5.68 8.40 -6.53
C GLU A 381 6.45 7.08 -6.34
N ARG A 382 7.35 7.06 -5.36
CA ARG A 382 7.95 5.80 -4.88
C ARG A 382 7.15 5.26 -3.70
N PHE A 383 6.27 4.30 -3.95
CA PHE A 383 5.46 3.65 -2.91
C PHE A 383 6.34 2.86 -1.92
N THR A 384 5.99 2.85 -0.64
CA THR A 384 6.79 2.19 0.42
C THR A 384 5.97 1.20 1.23
N HIS A 385 4.95 1.69 1.95
CA HIS A 385 4.10 0.88 2.82
C HIS A 385 2.75 0.62 2.17
N LEU A 386 2.50 -0.65 1.89
CA LEU A 386 1.29 -1.19 1.30
C LEU A 386 0.39 -1.84 2.35
N CYS A 387 -0.91 -1.71 2.18
CA CYS A 387 -1.88 -2.61 2.80
C CYS A 387 -2.99 -2.93 1.81
N LEU A 388 -3.69 -4.04 2.05
CA LEU A 388 -4.64 -4.60 1.12
C LEU A 388 -5.99 -4.84 1.81
N PHE A 389 -7.04 -4.32 1.18
CA PHE A 389 -8.41 -4.69 1.44
C PHE A 389 -8.89 -5.65 0.37
N GLN A 390 -9.38 -6.82 0.79
CA GLN A 390 -10.03 -7.79 -0.06
C GLN A 390 -11.33 -8.25 0.57
N VAL A 391 -12.33 -8.48 -0.28
CA VAL A 391 -13.55 -9.19 0.10
C VAL A 391 -13.18 -10.66 0.25
N SER A 392 -12.71 -11.02 1.44
CA SER A 392 -12.53 -12.43 1.76
C SER A 392 -13.90 -13.12 1.72
N SER A 393 -13.95 -14.34 1.17
CA SER A 393 -15.12 -15.23 1.21
C SER A 393 -15.69 -15.43 2.62
N ILE A 394 -14.92 -15.08 3.66
CA ILE A 394 -15.33 -15.01 5.07
C ILE A 394 -16.53 -14.06 5.28
N GLN A 395 -16.70 -13.01 4.46
CA GLN A 395 -17.88 -12.14 4.56
C GLN A 395 -19.17 -12.80 4.07
N SER A 396 -19.09 -13.75 3.13
CA SER A 396 -20.27 -14.52 2.71
C SER A 396 -20.67 -15.57 3.76
N VAL A 397 -19.75 -16.00 4.63
CA VAL A 397 -19.96 -17.06 5.62
C VAL A 397 -20.32 -16.52 7.02
N LYS A 398 -19.84 -15.33 7.43
CA LYS A 398 -20.13 -14.76 8.76
C LYS A 398 -21.53 -14.18 8.96
N ILE A 399 -22.36 -14.12 7.91
CA ILE A 399 -23.79 -13.78 8.07
C ILE A 399 -24.53 -14.88 8.88
N ASN A 400 -24.00 -16.11 8.94
CA ASN A 400 -24.65 -17.24 9.61
C ASN A 400 -24.02 -17.65 10.97
N SER A 401 -22.97 -16.98 11.44
CA SER A 401 -22.42 -17.20 12.79
C SER A 401 -22.87 -16.06 13.69
N GLY A 402 -23.60 -16.34 14.78
CA GLY A 402 -24.25 -15.38 15.69
C GLY A 402 -23.37 -14.35 16.43
N THR A 403 -22.23 -13.97 15.88
CA THR A 403 -21.53 -12.72 16.19
C THR A 403 -22.35 -11.53 15.69
N PRO A 404 -22.55 -10.46 16.50
CA PRO A 404 -23.25 -9.27 16.04
C PRO A 404 -22.57 -8.73 14.79
N SER A 405 -23.36 -8.30 13.80
CA SER A 405 -22.82 -7.71 12.58
C SER A 405 -21.91 -6.54 12.95
N ILE A 406 -20.86 -6.29 12.15
CA ILE A 406 -19.94 -5.16 12.33
C ILE A 406 -20.75 -3.86 12.51
N ASN A 407 -21.86 -3.73 11.78
CA ASN A 407 -22.81 -2.63 11.89
C ASN A 407 -23.52 -2.55 13.24
N THR A 408 -23.85 -3.68 13.87
CA THR A 408 -24.48 -3.71 15.21
C THR A 408 -23.51 -3.31 16.32
N GLN A 409 -22.23 -3.65 16.20
CA GLN A 409 -21.21 -3.19 17.16
C GLN A 409 -20.86 -1.71 16.90
N PHE A 410 -20.69 -1.32 15.64
CA PHE A 410 -20.46 0.07 15.25
C PHE A 410 -21.64 0.98 15.64
N GLN A 411 -22.89 0.52 15.53
CA GLN A 411 -24.09 1.24 16.02
C GLN A 411 -24.04 1.56 17.51
N LYS A 412 -23.45 0.69 18.33
CA LYS A 412 -23.36 0.91 19.78
C LYS A 412 -22.28 1.93 20.15
N HIS A 413 -21.24 2.04 19.33
CA HIS A 413 -20.11 2.95 19.56
C HIS A 413 -20.22 4.28 18.78
N ALA A 414 -21.10 4.35 17.78
CA ALA A 414 -21.38 5.56 17.00
C ALA A 414 -22.08 6.63 17.86
N SER A 415 -21.32 7.63 18.27
CA SER A 415 -21.80 8.75 19.07
C SER A 415 -22.03 10.00 18.21
N THR A 416 -21.21 10.20 17.18
CA THR A 416 -21.24 11.39 16.31
C THR A 416 -22.22 11.24 15.14
N GLU A 417 -22.69 12.37 14.61
CA GLU A 417 -23.57 12.38 13.42
C GLU A 417 -22.90 11.77 12.19
N VAL A 418 -21.58 11.94 12.06
CA VAL A 418 -20.78 11.31 10.99
C VAL A 418 -20.78 9.79 11.13
N GLU A 419 -20.53 9.25 12.33
CA GLU A 419 -20.58 7.81 12.59
C GLU A 419 -21.97 7.21 12.34
N LYS A 420 -23.03 7.95 12.69
CA LYS A 420 -24.42 7.56 12.41
C LYS A 420 -24.76 7.60 10.92
N LYS A 421 -24.24 8.58 10.17
CA LYS A 421 -24.42 8.66 8.71
C LYS A 421 -23.75 7.47 8.01
N LEU A 422 -22.55 7.09 8.45
CA LEU A 422 -21.83 5.91 7.97
C LEU A 422 -22.56 4.58 8.27
N LEU A 423 -23.50 4.56 9.23
CA LEU A 423 -24.32 3.39 9.54
C LEU A 423 -25.56 3.28 8.68
N MET A 424 -26.11 4.41 8.26
CA MET A 424 -27.32 4.46 7.44
C MET A 424 -27.04 4.09 5.98
N SER A 425 -25.83 4.32 5.46
CA SER A 425 -25.43 3.85 4.13
C SER A 425 -25.41 2.32 4.01
N ASP A 426 -25.19 1.59 5.11
CA ASP A 426 -24.96 0.15 5.07
C ASP A 426 -26.24 -0.71 5.17
N ALA A 427 -27.35 -0.14 5.64
CA ALA A 427 -28.59 -0.90 5.86
C ALA A 427 -29.26 -1.36 4.55
N ASP A 428 -29.07 -0.60 3.46
CA ASP A 428 -29.56 -0.93 2.12
C ASP A 428 -28.58 -1.80 1.31
N ASP A 429 -27.34 -1.96 1.77
CA ASP A 429 -26.18 -2.39 0.96
C ASP A 429 -25.60 -3.77 1.30
N ALA A 430 -26.24 -4.54 2.19
CA ALA A 430 -25.73 -5.83 2.72
C ALA A 430 -25.54 -6.98 1.69
N LYS A 431 -25.87 -6.77 0.41
CA LYS A 431 -25.75 -7.75 -0.69
C LYS A 431 -24.88 -7.30 -1.87
N ALA A 432 -24.31 -6.09 -1.84
CA ALA A 432 -23.59 -5.51 -2.97
C ALA A 432 -22.08 -5.83 -2.93
N TRP A 433 -21.48 -6.04 -4.10
CA TRP A 433 -20.03 -6.24 -4.28
C TRP A 433 -19.23 -5.02 -3.79
N VAL A 434 -18.20 -5.27 -2.97
CA VAL A 434 -17.29 -4.24 -2.45
C VAL A 434 -15.96 -4.33 -3.22
N ASP A 435 -15.46 -3.20 -3.69
CA ASP A 435 -14.26 -3.15 -4.53
C ASP A 435 -12.98 -3.43 -3.73
N PRO A 436 -12.13 -4.41 -4.13
CA PRO A 436 -10.82 -4.61 -3.53
C PRO A 436 -9.92 -3.40 -3.75
N MET A 437 -9.18 -2.99 -2.72
CA MET A 437 -8.31 -1.82 -2.80
C MET A 437 -6.97 -2.06 -2.14
N VAL A 438 -5.91 -1.55 -2.77
CA VAL A 438 -4.57 -1.46 -2.19
C VAL A 438 -4.35 -0.01 -1.79
N PHE A 439 -3.90 0.19 -0.56
CA PHE A 439 -3.50 1.51 -0.07
C PHE A 439 -1.99 1.56 0.05
N ALA A 440 -1.39 2.64 -0.43
CA ALA A 440 0.05 2.81 -0.44
C ALA A 440 0.46 4.17 0.12
N ALA A 441 1.44 4.20 1.02
CA ALA A 441 2.20 5.43 1.31
C ALA A 441 3.35 5.58 0.30
N ALA A 442 3.86 6.80 0.12
CA ALA A 442 5.02 7.06 -0.73
C ALA A 442 6.13 7.81 0.02
N PHE A 443 7.36 7.59 -0.43
CA PHE A 443 8.56 8.18 0.17
C PHE A 443 8.52 9.71 0.10
N LYS A 444 8.65 10.36 1.28
CA LYS A 444 8.63 11.83 1.44
C LYS A 444 7.39 12.53 0.88
N LYS A 445 6.27 11.82 0.75
CA LYS A 445 5.00 12.42 0.32
C LYS A 445 4.04 12.51 1.51
N PRO A 446 3.39 13.67 1.73
CA PRO A 446 2.37 13.83 2.77
C PRO A 446 1.02 13.22 2.36
N ARG A 447 1.05 12.16 1.53
CA ARG A 447 -0.14 11.56 0.93
C ARG A 447 -0.07 10.05 0.99
N PHE A 448 -1.24 9.43 1.04
CA PHE A 448 -1.41 8.03 0.71
C PHE A 448 -2.35 7.87 -0.48
N TYR A 449 -2.17 6.80 -1.22
CA TYR A 449 -2.74 6.56 -2.53
C TYR A 449 -3.62 5.31 -2.48
N CYS A 450 -4.80 5.40 -3.09
CA CYS A 450 -5.78 4.33 -3.16
C CYS A 450 -5.80 3.76 -4.58
N PHE A 451 -5.40 2.50 -4.72
CA PHE A 451 -5.54 1.73 -5.95
C PHE A 451 -6.77 0.84 -5.85
N SER A 452 -7.64 0.93 -6.85
CA SER A 452 -8.85 0.12 -6.92
C SER A 452 -8.93 -0.59 -8.28
N SER A 453 -10.10 -1.14 -8.61
CA SER A 453 -10.34 -1.69 -9.94
C SER A 453 -10.75 -0.61 -10.96
N ARG A 454 -10.89 0.66 -10.53
CA ARG A 454 -11.29 1.79 -11.37
C ARG A 454 -10.11 2.70 -11.64
N GLU A 455 -10.03 3.18 -12.87
CA GLU A 455 -9.13 4.29 -13.23
C GLU A 455 -9.66 5.62 -12.67
N PRO A 456 -8.77 6.60 -12.42
CA PRO A 456 -9.19 7.92 -11.99
C PRO A 456 -10.08 8.58 -13.04
N VAL A 457 -11.10 9.29 -12.60
CA VAL A 457 -11.95 10.11 -13.48
C VAL A 457 -11.38 11.53 -13.47
N ASP A 458 -11.06 12.05 -14.65
CA ASP A 458 -10.71 13.47 -14.81
C ASP A 458 -11.97 14.31 -14.58
N SER A 459 -12.08 14.95 -13.40
CA SER A 459 -13.09 15.96 -13.14
C SER A 459 -12.45 17.34 -13.17
N ASP A 460 -13.03 18.27 -13.94
CA ASP A 460 -12.59 19.67 -14.03
C ASP A 460 -12.82 20.46 -12.71
N ASP A 461 -13.47 19.86 -11.70
CA ASP A 461 -13.73 20.46 -10.39
C ASP A 461 -12.66 20.05 -9.36
N ASP A 462 -11.95 21.03 -8.80
CA ASP A 462 -10.90 20.87 -7.77
C ASP A 462 -11.39 20.14 -6.50
N GLU A 463 -12.71 20.12 -6.25
CA GLU A 463 -13.33 19.51 -5.07
C GLU A 463 -13.55 18.00 -5.22
N HIS A 464 -13.65 17.50 -6.46
CA HIS A 464 -13.84 16.08 -6.79
C HIS A 464 -12.64 15.44 -7.50
N GLY A 465 -11.54 16.21 -7.64
CA GLY A 465 -10.32 15.77 -8.30
C GLY A 465 -9.72 14.50 -7.71
N ARG A 466 -8.84 13.89 -8.50
CA ARG A 466 -8.04 12.71 -8.15
C ARG A 466 -7.29 12.85 -6.82
N ASP A 467 -6.83 14.07 -6.54
CA ASP A 467 -6.01 14.40 -5.39
C ASP A 467 -6.82 15.21 -4.37
N VAL A 468 -7.28 14.55 -3.30
CA VAL A 468 -8.19 15.13 -2.32
C VAL A 468 -7.43 16.03 -1.34
N PHE A 469 -7.78 17.32 -1.31
CA PHE A 469 -7.25 18.30 -0.37
C PHE A 469 -8.06 18.35 0.94
N ASN A 470 -7.93 17.34 1.78
CA ASN A 470 -8.60 17.30 3.08
C ASN A 470 -7.88 18.06 4.20
N GLU A 471 -6.73 18.69 3.92
CA GLU A 471 -6.02 19.58 4.83
C GLU A 471 -5.60 20.87 4.12
N LYS A 472 -5.45 21.95 4.89
CA LYS A 472 -4.95 23.22 4.33
C LYS A 472 -3.46 23.03 3.97
N PRO A 473 -3.06 23.27 2.70
CA PRO A 473 -1.66 23.20 2.31
C PRO A 473 -0.79 24.09 3.20
N THR A 474 0.43 23.65 3.50
CA THR A 474 1.43 24.50 4.16
C THR A 474 1.82 25.66 3.24
N LEU A 475 2.27 26.79 3.81
CA LEU A 475 2.55 28.02 3.06
C LEU A 475 3.55 27.80 1.91
N ASP A 476 4.52 26.89 2.08
CA ASP A 476 5.50 26.56 1.05
C ASP A 476 4.88 25.78 -0.13
N GLU A 477 3.91 24.90 0.13
CA GLU A 477 3.18 24.18 -0.93
C GLU A 477 2.15 25.06 -1.62
N SER A 478 1.53 26.01 -0.93
CA SER A 478 0.65 26.98 -1.59
C SER A 478 1.41 27.85 -2.60
N GLN A 479 2.70 28.12 -2.40
CA GLN A 479 3.57 28.77 -3.39
C GLN A 479 3.98 27.87 -4.56
N ILE A 480 3.96 26.54 -4.40
CA ILE A 480 4.30 25.58 -5.47
C ILE A 480 3.04 25.20 -6.27
N SER A 481 1.91 25.01 -5.59
CA SER A 481 0.59 24.80 -6.19
C SER A 481 0.14 26.02 -6.99
N THR A 482 0.36 27.25 -6.49
CA THR A 482 0.07 28.47 -7.29
C THR A 482 1.05 28.70 -8.45
N LYS A 483 2.20 28.02 -8.50
CA LYS A 483 3.14 28.09 -9.63
C LYS A 483 2.74 27.17 -10.78
N THR A 484 1.81 26.25 -10.58
CA THR A 484 1.30 25.38 -11.64
C THR A 484 -0.16 25.75 -11.90
N THR A 485 -0.36 26.56 -12.93
CA THR A 485 -1.66 26.94 -13.54
C THR A 485 -2.66 27.73 -12.68
N ALA A 486 -2.31 28.97 -12.37
CA ALA A 486 -3.31 30.05 -12.36
C ALA A 486 -2.74 31.27 -13.09
N LYS A 487 -2.83 31.30 -14.44
CA LYS A 487 -2.71 32.56 -15.17
C LYS A 487 -3.86 33.43 -14.69
N ALA A 488 -3.60 34.42 -13.84
CA ALA A 488 -4.60 35.36 -13.39
C ALA A 488 -5.35 35.96 -14.60
N LEU A 489 -6.61 35.57 -14.76
CA LEU A 489 -7.50 36.06 -15.80
C LEU A 489 -7.90 37.50 -15.46
N GLY A 490 -7.87 38.38 -16.47
CA GLY A 490 -8.21 39.79 -16.26
C GLY A 490 -9.69 39.95 -15.93
N THR A 491 -10.01 40.70 -14.87
CA THR A 491 -11.39 41.03 -14.48
C THR A 491 -11.92 42.30 -15.13
N ARG A 492 -11.04 43.10 -15.75
CA ARG A 492 -11.39 44.34 -16.45
C ARG A 492 -10.55 44.47 -17.71
N ALA A 493 -11.14 45.02 -18.77
CA ALA A 493 -10.46 45.34 -20.01
C ALA A 493 -10.94 46.70 -20.54
N VAL A 494 -10.06 47.40 -21.25
CA VAL A 494 -10.40 48.64 -21.95
C VAL A 494 -10.14 48.42 -23.43
N ILE A 495 -11.14 48.69 -24.27
CA ILE A 495 -11.00 48.69 -25.72
C ILE A 495 -10.90 50.14 -26.16
N HIS A 496 -9.72 50.51 -26.65
CA HIS A 496 -9.48 51.80 -27.28
C HIS A 496 -10.01 51.77 -28.71
N THR A 497 -11.00 52.61 -29.01
CA THR A 497 -11.53 52.77 -30.38
C THR A 497 -11.25 54.16 -30.90
N THR A 498 -11.39 54.38 -32.20
CA THR A 498 -11.25 55.72 -32.81
C THR A 498 -12.32 56.72 -32.35
N MET A 499 -13.41 56.25 -31.72
CA MET A 499 -14.51 57.08 -31.23
C MET A 499 -14.53 57.22 -29.69
N GLY A 500 -13.53 56.67 -28.99
CA GLY A 500 -13.43 56.70 -27.54
C GLY A 500 -13.16 55.33 -26.91
N ASP A 501 -13.07 55.32 -25.59
CA ASP A 501 -12.74 54.12 -24.81
C ASP A 501 -13.98 53.39 -24.33
N ILE A 502 -13.99 52.06 -24.50
CA ILE A 502 -15.04 51.18 -23.99
C ILE A 502 -14.47 50.39 -22.81
N PHE A 503 -15.06 50.58 -21.63
CA PHE A 503 -14.70 49.85 -20.42
C PHE A 503 -15.55 48.58 -20.29
N LEU A 504 -14.88 47.44 -20.16
CA LEU A 504 -15.51 46.13 -20.01
C LEU A 504 -15.18 45.54 -18.63
N THR A 505 -16.21 45.02 -17.98
CA THR A 505 -16.07 44.13 -16.83
C THR A 505 -16.17 42.70 -17.33
N LEU A 506 -15.18 41.86 -16.98
CA LEU A 506 -15.11 40.46 -17.37
C LEU A 506 -15.45 39.59 -16.15
N TYR A 507 -16.18 38.51 -16.39
CA TYR A 507 -16.64 37.58 -15.34
C TYR A 507 -15.93 36.22 -15.48
N PRO A 508 -14.66 36.10 -15.02
CA PRO A 508 -13.88 34.88 -15.18
C PRO A 508 -14.46 33.70 -14.40
N ASN A 509 -15.22 33.95 -13.32
CA ASN A 509 -15.85 32.90 -12.52
C ASN A 509 -17.04 32.24 -13.23
N GLU A 510 -17.72 32.97 -14.14
CA GLU A 510 -18.89 32.44 -14.86
C GLU A 510 -18.49 31.86 -16.22
N CYS A 511 -17.52 32.47 -16.92
CA CYS A 511 -17.14 32.08 -18.28
C CYS A 511 -15.60 32.05 -18.46
N PRO A 512 -14.87 31.13 -17.80
CA PRO A 512 -13.40 31.15 -17.73
C PRO A 512 -12.73 31.03 -19.11
N ARG A 513 -13.15 30.06 -19.93
CA ARG A 513 -12.58 29.83 -21.27
C ARG A 513 -12.79 31.01 -22.23
N THR A 514 -13.93 31.70 -22.13
CA THR A 514 -14.24 32.87 -22.98
C THR A 514 -13.37 34.06 -22.60
N VAL A 515 -13.21 34.30 -21.29
CA VAL A 515 -12.35 35.37 -20.77
C VAL A 515 -10.88 35.10 -21.10
N GLU A 516 -10.45 33.84 -21.05
CA GLU A 516 -9.08 33.44 -21.42
C GLU A 516 -8.78 33.70 -22.89
N ASN A 517 -9.68 33.25 -23.79
CA ASN A 517 -9.55 33.49 -25.22
C ASN A 517 -9.53 34.98 -25.53
N PHE A 518 -10.44 35.75 -24.93
CA PHE A 518 -10.51 37.20 -25.10
C PHE A 518 -9.22 37.88 -24.64
N CYS A 519 -8.74 37.59 -23.43
CA CYS A 519 -7.52 38.18 -22.87
C CYS A 519 -6.28 37.81 -23.70
N THR A 520 -6.19 36.56 -24.18
CA THR A 520 -5.07 36.08 -24.99
C THR A 520 -5.05 36.78 -26.35
N HIS A 521 -6.19 36.89 -27.03
CA HIS A 521 -6.29 37.62 -28.30
C HIS A 521 -6.03 39.12 -28.14
N ALA A 522 -6.47 39.72 -27.03
CA ALA A 522 -6.20 41.13 -26.73
C ALA A 522 -4.70 41.38 -26.51
N ARG A 523 -4.02 40.56 -25.69
CA ARG A 523 -2.57 40.68 -25.44
C ARG A 523 -1.73 40.43 -26.69
N ASN A 524 -2.15 39.51 -27.54
CA ASN A 524 -1.49 39.20 -28.81
C ASN A 524 -1.76 40.27 -29.89
N GLY A 525 -2.50 41.34 -29.57
CA GLY A 525 -2.78 42.45 -30.49
C GLY A 525 -3.76 42.11 -31.63
N TYR A 526 -4.43 40.97 -31.57
CA TYR A 526 -5.30 40.46 -32.65
C TYR A 526 -6.54 41.32 -32.89
N VAL A 527 -6.92 42.13 -31.89
CA VAL A 527 -8.07 43.05 -31.92
C VAL A 527 -7.68 44.45 -32.41
N LEU A 528 -6.39 44.81 -32.44
CA LEU A 528 -5.90 46.17 -32.75
C LEU A 528 -6.14 46.62 -34.20
N THR A 529 -6.40 45.71 -35.13
CA THR A 529 -6.54 46.00 -36.57
C THR A 529 -7.95 45.75 -37.12
N ARG A 530 -8.94 45.47 -36.27
CA ARG A 530 -10.29 45.07 -36.72
C ARG A 530 -11.26 46.25 -36.74
N SER A 531 -11.82 46.56 -37.90
CA SER A 531 -12.96 47.47 -38.04
C SER A 531 -14.26 46.82 -37.56
N CYS A 532 -15.14 47.58 -36.92
CA CYS A 532 -16.50 47.11 -36.59
C CYS A 532 -17.30 46.94 -37.89
N ARG A 533 -17.47 45.70 -38.36
CA ARG A 533 -18.04 45.40 -39.69
C ARG A 533 -19.57 45.46 -39.75
N ARG A 534 -20.25 45.43 -38.61
CA ARG A 534 -21.72 45.39 -38.55
C ARG A 534 -22.21 46.18 -37.34
N ILE A 535 -22.87 47.30 -37.60
CA ILE A 535 -23.60 48.08 -36.60
C ILE A 535 -25.06 48.00 -36.98
N MET A 536 -25.87 47.36 -36.13
CA MET A 536 -27.32 47.34 -36.29
C MET A 536 -27.92 48.28 -35.26
N ARG A 537 -28.50 49.39 -35.74
CA ARG A 537 -29.26 50.30 -34.89
C ARG A 537 -30.61 49.64 -34.63
N MET A 538 -30.83 49.16 -33.41
CA MET A 538 -32.16 48.70 -32.99
C MET A 538 -33.11 49.90 -33.02
N GLY A 539 -34.07 49.88 -33.95
CA GLY A 539 -35.02 50.96 -34.15
C GLY A 539 -35.96 51.09 -32.96
N GLY A 540 -35.66 52.01 -32.05
CA GLY A 540 -36.64 52.62 -31.17
C GLY A 540 -37.08 53.93 -31.77
N THR A 541 -38.33 54.01 -32.20
CA THR A 541 -39.05 55.29 -32.34
C THR A 541 -39.00 56.00 -30.99
N TRP A 542 -38.16 57.02 -30.88
CA TRP A 542 -38.36 58.06 -29.89
C TRP A 542 -39.48 58.93 -30.46
N ASN A 543 -40.64 58.95 -29.80
CA ASN A 543 -41.60 60.03 -30.00
C ASN A 543 -40.89 61.34 -29.65
N GLU A 544 -41.18 62.36 -30.47
CA GLU A 544 -40.59 63.70 -30.50
C GLU A 544 -40.33 64.35 -29.13
#